data_AF-A0A2M8TB73-F1
#
_entry.id   AF-A0A2M8TB73-F1
#
_cell.length_a   1.000
_cell.length_b   1.000
_cell.length_c   1.000
_cell.angle_alpha   90.00
_cell.angle_beta   90.00
_cell.angle_gamma   90.00
#
_symmetry.space_group_name_H-M   'P 1'
#
loop_
_entity.id
_entity.type
_entity.pdbx_description
1 polymer ?
#
loop_
_entity_poly.entity_id
_entity_poly.type
_entity_poly.pdbx_seq_one_letter_code
_entity_poly.pdbx_strand_id
1 'polypeptide(L)'
;MKLSIQEGYLTMFWFIDSFYWESKDDDLGALLGDLSPVTFIDCISVDPAAWEMWSDTINKFNFQNSKNKYIKNEELPTIIELFLTEYVGNCYEIDIIYKNIRILKGNDADSELSKRWYNAIESGKENPNNHFYGLKYYLIRNLLIKRHNYYKN
;
A
#
# COMPACT_ATOMS: atom_id res chain seq x y z
N MET A 1 -15.59 6.96 -7.84
CA MET A 1 -15.78 6.39 -6.48
C MET A 1 -15.02 7.24 -5.47
N LYS A 2 -15.51 7.34 -4.23
CA LYS A 2 -14.87 8.10 -3.13
C LYS A 2 -14.33 7.12 -2.09
N LEU A 3 -13.11 7.33 -1.63
CA LEU A 3 -12.42 6.55 -0.60
C LEU A 3 -12.06 7.46 0.56
N SER A 4 -12.17 6.99 1.79
CA SER A 4 -11.53 7.64 2.93
C SER A 4 -10.00 7.59 2.80
N ILE A 5 -9.31 8.42 3.57
CA ILE A 5 -7.83 8.44 3.59
C ILE A 5 -7.26 7.06 3.94
N GLN A 6 -7.89 6.37 4.89
CA GLN A 6 -7.51 5.03 5.31
C GLN A 6 -7.82 3.99 4.22
N GLU A 7 -9.00 4.04 3.60
CA GLU A 7 -9.34 3.13 2.50
C GLU A 7 -8.37 3.29 1.33
N GLY A 8 -7.94 4.52 1.00
CA GLY A 8 -6.92 4.76 -0.01
C GLY A 8 -5.56 4.14 0.33
N TYR A 9 -5.13 4.24 1.60
CA TYR A 9 -3.90 3.60 2.08
C TYR A 9 -3.99 2.08 1.98
N LEU A 10 -5.10 1.50 2.41
CA LEU A 10 -5.31 0.06 2.36
C LEU A 10 -5.41 -0.43 0.91
N THR A 11 -6.06 0.32 0.01
CA THR A 11 -6.08 0.01 -1.42
C THR A 11 -4.67 -0.02 -2.00
N MET A 12 -3.80 0.93 -1.64
CA MET A 12 -2.39 0.89 -2.05
C MET A 12 -1.69 -0.37 -1.55
N PHE A 13 -1.84 -0.70 -0.26
CA PHE A 13 -1.25 -1.89 0.33
C PHE A 13 -1.67 -3.17 -0.42
N TRP A 14 -2.97 -3.36 -0.65
CA TRP A 14 -3.50 -4.53 -1.34
C TRP A 14 -3.11 -4.60 -2.81
N PHE A 15 -2.98 -3.44 -3.45
CA PHE A 15 -2.48 -3.37 -4.81
C PHE A 15 -1.03 -3.89 -4.89
N ILE A 16 -0.15 -3.44 -4.00
CA ILE A 16 1.24 -3.92 -3.93
C ILE A 16 1.30 -5.41 -3.58
N ASP A 17 0.51 -5.86 -2.60
CA ASP A 17 0.43 -7.27 -2.17
C ASP A 17 0.11 -8.21 -3.34
N SER A 18 -0.79 -7.78 -4.24
CA SER A 18 -1.15 -8.59 -5.41
C SER A 18 0.03 -8.89 -6.35
N PHE A 19 1.03 -8.01 -6.45
CA PHE A 19 2.25 -8.26 -7.24
C PHE A 19 3.27 -9.11 -6.48
N TYR A 20 3.30 -8.99 -5.15
CA TYR A 20 4.17 -9.83 -4.32
C TYR A 20 3.80 -11.32 -4.44
N TRP A 21 2.50 -11.66 -4.56
CA TRP A 21 2.09 -13.06 -4.71
C TRP A 21 2.57 -13.71 -6.01
N GLU A 22 2.81 -12.92 -7.05
CA GLU A 22 3.29 -13.41 -8.35
C GLU A 22 4.81 -13.52 -8.41
N SER A 23 5.49 -12.49 -7.90
CA SER A 23 6.95 -12.36 -7.99
C SER A 23 7.69 -13.02 -6.83
N LYS A 24 7.10 -12.99 -5.62
CA LYS A 24 7.76 -13.28 -4.35
C LYS A 24 9.04 -12.47 -4.14
N ASP A 25 9.05 -11.26 -4.69
CA ASP A 25 10.14 -10.31 -4.61
C ASP A 25 10.40 -9.86 -3.15
N ASP A 26 11.67 -9.87 -2.75
CA ASP A 26 12.08 -9.58 -1.38
C ASP A 26 11.90 -8.11 -1.01
N ASP A 27 12.08 -7.19 -1.97
CA ASP A 27 11.91 -5.75 -1.77
C ASP A 27 10.43 -5.38 -1.64
N LEU A 28 9.56 -5.98 -2.48
CA LEU A 28 8.11 -5.88 -2.30
C LEU A 28 7.68 -6.45 -0.95
N GLY A 29 8.25 -7.60 -0.55
CA GLY A 29 7.97 -8.21 0.75
C GLY A 29 8.43 -7.34 1.93
N ALA A 30 9.57 -6.67 1.80
CA ALA A 30 10.10 -5.74 2.81
C ALA A 30 9.20 -4.50 2.93
N LEU A 31 8.88 -3.85 1.80
CA LEU A 31 7.96 -2.71 1.76
C LEU A 31 6.59 -3.06 2.34
N LEU A 32 6.02 -4.22 1.99
CA LEU A 32 4.76 -4.67 2.56
C LEU A 32 4.86 -4.93 4.07
N GLY A 33 6.04 -5.34 4.56
CA GLY A 33 6.32 -5.44 5.98
C GLY A 33 6.19 -4.10 6.69
N ASP A 34 6.72 -3.03 6.10
CA ASP A 34 6.69 -1.67 6.66
C ASP A 34 5.28 -1.07 6.59
N LEU A 35 4.61 -1.22 5.44
CA LEU A 35 3.29 -0.65 5.17
C LEU A 35 2.14 -1.40 5.87
N SER A 36 2.40 -2.59 6.41
CA SER A 36 1.38 -3.52 6.86
C SER A 36 0.43 -2.93 7.91
N PRO A 37 -0.90 -3.04 7.75
CA PRO A 37 -1.87 -2.50 8.70
C PRO A 37 -2.11 -3.40 9.94
N VAL A 38 -1.33 -4.48 10.12
CA VAL A 38 -1.73 -5.66 10.92
C VAL A 38 -0.97 -5.81 12.22
N THR A 39 0.11 -5.05 12.40
CA THR A 39 1.11 -5.40 13.42
C THR A 39 0.77 -4.82 14.79
N PHE A 40 -0.10 -3.79 14.87
CA PHE A 40 -0.51 -3.20 16.14
C PHE A 40 -2.02 -2.93 16.17
N ILE A 41 -2.67 -3.34 17.26
CA ILE A 41 -4.06 -2.99 17.56
C ILE A 41 -4.16 -1.46 17.55
N ASP A 42 -5.07 -0.93 16.73
CA ASP A 42 -5.31 0.51 16.50
C ASP A 42 -4.28 1.28 15.63
N CYS A 43 -3.32 0.61 14.98
CA CYS A 43 -2.42 1.27 14.02
C CYS A 43 -2.75 0.92 12.56
N ILE A 44 -2.65 1.92 11.68
CA ILE A 44 -2.92 1.77 10.24
C ILE A 44 -1.66 1.28 9.48
N SER A 45 -0.47 1.38 10.09
CA SER A 45 0.81 0.95 9.53
C SER A 45 1.72 0.37 10.63
N VAL A 46 2.66 -0.52 10.27
CA VAL A 46 3.70 -1.03 11.18
C VAL A 46 4.74 0.04 11.45
N ASP A 47 5.13 0.77 10.41
CA ASP A 47 5.93 1.97 10.52
C ASP A 47 4.99 3.20 10.61
N PRO A 48 4.90 3.87 11.77
CA PRO A 48 4.11 5.10 11.91
C PRO A 48 4.53 6.19 10.92
N ALA A 49 5.81 6.23 10.53
CA ALA A 49 6.31 7.23 9.57
C ALA A 49 5.69 7.06 8.17
N ALA A 50 5.34 5.84 7.78
CA ALA A 50 4.62 5.58 6.54
C ALA A 50 3.23 6.23 6.54
N TRP A 51 2.51 6.14 7.66
CA TRP A 51 1.18 6.74 7.78
C TRP A 51 1.23 8.26 7.87
N GLU A 52 2.21 8.81 8.58
CA GLU A 52 2.46 10.26 8.63
C GLU A 52 2.77 10.79 7.23
N MET A 53 3.69 10.15 6.51
CA MET A 53 4.06 10.55 5.15
C MET A 53 2.91 10.39 4.15
N TRP A 54 2.09 9.35 4.28
CA TRP A 54 0.85 9.20 3.50
C TRP A 54 -0.10 10.38 3.73
N SER A 55 -0.31 10.74 5.00
CA SER A 55 -1.17 11.86 5.39
C SER A 55 -0.63 13.19 4.84
N ASP A 56 0.69 13.40 4.92
CA ASP A 56 1.36 14.57 4.36
C ASP A 56 1.27 14.63 2.83
N THR A 57 1.42 13.49 2.16
CA THR A 57 1.26 13.39 0.69
C THR A 57 -0.15 13.80 0.28
N ILE A 58 -1.17 13.32 0.98
CA ILE A 58 -2.56 13.69 0.71
C ILE A 58 -2.79 15.17 1.00
N ASN A 59 -2.23 15.71 2.08
CA ASN A 59 -2.33 17.13 2.38
C ASN A 59 -1.70 17.98 1.28
N LYS A 60 -0.48 17.64 0.83
CA LYS A 60 0.20 18.27 -0.31
C LYS A 60 -0.65 18.21 -1.59
N PHE A 61 -1.23 17.06 -1.89
CA PHE A 61 -2.11 16.87 -3.05
C PHE A 61 -3.41 17.71 -2.93
N ASN A 62 -3.95 17.83 -1.72
CA ASN A 62 -5.19 18.58 -1.43
C ASN A 62 -5.01 20.09 -1.26
N PHE A 63 -3.78 20.64 -1.28
CA PHE A 63 -3.55 22.10 -1.29
C PHE A 63 -4.12 22.80 -2.55
N GLN A 64 -4.61 22.05 -3.56
CA GLN A 64 -5.30 22.59 -4.73
C GLN A 64 -6.83 22.40 -4.73
N ASN A 65 -7.43 21.66 -3.79
CA ASN A 65 -8.88 21.41 -3.72
C ASN A 65 -9.38 21.37 -2.26
N SER A 66 -9.49 22.54 -1.64
CA SER A 66 -9.99 22.65 -0.25
C SER A 66 -11.47 22.29 -0.15
N LYS A 67 -11.80 21.09 0.37
CA LYS A 67 -12.97 20.76 1.24
C LYS A 67 -13.26 19.26 1.40
N ASN A 68 -12.65 18.38 0.60
CA ASN A 68 -13.04 16.95 0.61
C ASN A 68 -12.16 16.12 1.54
N LYS A 69 -12.79 15.43 2.52
CA LYS A 69 -12.16 14.43 3.41
C LYS A 69 -11.96 13.06 2.74
N TYR A 70 -12.05 13.00 1.42
CA TYR A 70 -12.05 11.74 0.66
C TYR A 70 -11.18 11.90 -0.59
N ILE A 71 -10.65 10.77 -1.04
CA ILE A 71 -9.84 10.62 -2.25
C ILE A 71 -10.76 10.11 -3.36
N LYS A 72 -10.68 10.69 -4.56
CA LYS A 72 -11.34 10.09 -5.72
C LYS A 72 -10.51 8.95 -6.30
N ASN A 73 -11.18 7.92 -6.82
CA ASN A 73 -10.51 6.80 -7.48
C ASN A 73 -9.50 7.25 -8.56
N GLU A 74 -9.85 8.24 -9.38
CA GLU A 74 -8.97 8.78 -10.42
C GLU A 74 -7.72 9.50 -9.86
N GLU A 75 -7.76 9.98 -8.62
CA GLU A 75 -6.66 10.71 -7.97
C GLU A 75 -5.69 9.74 -7.28
N LEU A 76 -6.20 8.59 -6.81
CA LEU A 76 -5.45 7.65 -5.96
C LEU A 76 -4.15 7.13 -6.60
N PRO A 77 -4.09 6.72 -7.89
CA PRO A 77 -2.84 6.29 -8.50
C PRO A 77 -1.74 7.37 -8.47
N THR A 78 -2.12 8.64 -8.62
CA THR A 78 -1.16 9.76 -8.54
C THR A 78 -0.67 9.96 -7.12
N ILE A 79 -1.55 9.86 -6.13
CA ILE A 79 -1.18 9.94 -4.70
C ILE A 79 -0.24 8.80 -4.32
N ILE A 80 -0.50 7.58 -4.79
CA ILE A 80 0.37 6.41 -4.56
C ILE A 80 1.75 6.64 -5.16
N GLU A 81 1.85 7.11 -6.41
CA GLU A 81 3.15 7.37 -7.04
C GLU A 81 3.96 8.41 -6.24
N LEU A 82 3.32 9.50 -5.80
CA LEU A 82 3.97 10.54 -4.99
C LEU A 82 4.44 9.99 -3.64
N PHE A 83 3.56 9.28 -2.94
CA PHE A 83 3.89 8.68 -1.64
C PHE A 83 5.06 7.70 -1.77
N LEU A 84 5.00 6.76 -2.72
CA LEU A 84 6.08 5.79 -2.91
C LEU A 84 7.38 6.49 -3.28
N THR A 85 7.35 7.52 -4.13
CA THR A 85 8.56 8.27 -4.49
C THR A 85 9.22 8.91 -3.26
N GLU A 86 8.43 9.46 -2.34
CA GLU A 86 8.94 10.09 -1.12
C GLU A 86 9.35 9.07 -0.03
N TYR A 87 8.55 8.01 0.16
CA TYR A 87 8.71 7.04 1.25
C TYR A 87 9.74 5.96 0.94
N VAL A 88 9.65 5.38 -0.27
CA VAL A 88 10.54 4.31 -0.72
C VAL A 88 11.88 4.87 -1.16
N GLY A 89 11.89 6.04 -1.81
CA GLY A 89 13.10 6.58 -2.42
C GLY A 89 13.79 5.53 -3.31
N ASN A 90 15.07 5.28 -3.06
CA ASN A 90 15.88 4.26 -3.75
C ASN A 90 16.07 2.98 -2.90
N CYS A 91 15.28 2.78 -1.85
CA CYS A 91 15.47 1.68 -0.90
C CYS A 91 14.86 0.34 -1.36
N TYR A 92 13.97 0.35 -2.36
CA TYR A 92 13.29 -0.85 -2.85
C TYR A 92 13.18 -0.84 -4.38
N GLU A 93 13.46 -1.97 -5.03
CA GLU A 93 13.29 -2.17 -6.48
C GLU A 93 11.81 -2.46 -6.84
N ILE A 94 10.96 -1.43 -6.81
CA ILE A 94 9.50 -1.57 -7.02
C ILE A 94 9.02 -1.12 -8.40
N ASP A 95 9.86 -1.26 -9.43
CA ASP A 95 9.59 -0.79 -10.80
C ASP A 95 8.27 -1.33 -11.39
N ILE A 96 7.93 -2.58 -11.05
CA ILE A 96 6.67 -3.19 -11.48
C ILE A 96 5.47 -2.40 -10.94
N ILE A 97 5.54 -1.86 -9.72
CA ILE A 97 4.49 -1.05 -9.13
C ILE A 97 4.40 0.29 -9.87
N TYR A 98 5.51 1.01 -10.04
CA TYR A 98 5.53 2.29 -10.75
C TYR A 98 4.99 2.17 -12.19
N LYS A 99 5.40 1.12 -12.91
CA LYS A 99 4.90 0.85 -14.26
C LYS A 99 3.38 0.70 -14.28
N ASN A 100 2.82 -0.12 -13.39
CA ASN A 100 1.38 -0.38 -13.37
C ASN A 100 0.57 0.81 -12.86
N ILE A 101 1.10 1.60 -11.92
CA ILE A 101 0.48 2.87 -11.48
C ILE A 101 0.40 3.87 -12.64
N ARG A 102 1.44 3.99 -13.46
CA ARG A 102 1.44 4.88 -14.63
C ARG A 102 0.41 4.46 -15.68
N ILE A 103 0.23 3.16 -15.91
CA ILE A 103 -0.82 2.62 -16.78
C ILE A 103 -2.22 2.98 -16.25
N LEU A 104 -2.44 2.83 -14.94
CA LEU A 104 -3.71 3.22 -14.30
C LEU A 104 -3.99 4.72 -14.46
N LYS A 105 -2.97 5.58 -14.34
CA LYS A 105 -3.11 7.03 -14.57
C LYS A 105 -3.43 7.38 -16.02
N GLY A 106 -2.86 6.64 -16.98
CA GLY A 106 -3.11 6.82 -18.42
C GLY A 106 -4.50 6.40 -18.86
N ASN A 107 -5.26 5.69 -18.01
CA ASN A 107 -6.48 4.96 -18.37
C ASN A 107 -6.24 3.90 -19.46
N ASP A 108 -5.03 3.35 -19.52
CA ASP A 108 -4.60 2.32 -20.49
C ASP A 108 -4.57 0.92 -19.87
N ALA A 109 -5.25 0.73 -18.74
CA ALA A 109 -5.25 -0.54 -18.02
C ALA A 109 -5.99 -1.62 -18.81
N ASP A 110 -5.34 -2.76 -19.00
CA ASP A 110 -5.99 -3.94 -19.53
C ASP A 110 -7.01 -4.53 -18.54
N SER A 111 -7.72 -5.58 -18.96
CA SER A 111 -8.75 -6.21 -18.12
C SER A 111 -8.18 -6.80 -16.83
N GLU A 112 -6.93 -7.27 -16.85
CA GLU A 112 -6.30 -7.91 -15.70
C GLU A 112 -5.86 -6.88 -14.65
N LEU A 113 -5.17 -5.81 -15.10
CA LEU A 113 -4.78 -4.72 -14.23
C LEU A 113 -6.00 -3.98 -13.67
N SER A 114 -7.04 -3.79 -14.48
CA SER A 114 -8.30 -3.19 -14.02
C SER A 114 -8.97 -4.04 -12.94
N LYS A 115 -9.00 -5.37 -13.12
CA LYS A 115 -9.54 -6.31 -12.14
C LYS A 115 -8.71 -6.30 -10.85
N ARG A 116 -7.39 -6.28 -10.96
CA ARG A 116 -6.46 -6.18 -9.83
C ARG A 116 -6.69 -4.91 -9.03
N TRP A 117 -6.80 -3.76 -9.71
CA TRP A 117 -7.10 -2.48 -9.09
C TRP A 117 -8.46 -2.49 -8.38
N TYR A 118 -9.49 -3.03 -9.02
CA TYR A 118 -10.81 -3.17 -8.41
C TYR A 118 -10.80 -4.06 -7.17
N ASN A 119 -10.10 -5.20 -7.21
CA ASN A 119 -9.97 -6.07 -6.05
C ASN A 119 -9.26 -5.36 -4.89
N ALA A 120 -8.18 -4.62 -5.18
CA ALA A 120 -7.47 -3.84 -4.16
C ALA A 120 -8.35 -2.77 -3.52
N ILE A 121 -9.24 -2.14 -4.31
CA ILE A 121 -10.25 -1.21 -3.81
C ILE A 121 -11.21 -1.90 -2.85
N GLU A 122 -11.77 -3.03 -3.25
CA GLU A 122 -12.75 -3.74 -2.42
C GLU A 122 -12.10 -4.22 -1.12
N SER A 123 -10.90 -4.81 -1.19
CA SER A 123 -10.11 -5.18 0.00
C SER A 123 -9.76 -3.98 0.88
N GLY A 124 -9.55 -2.79 0.29
CA GLY A 124 -9.28 -1.56 1.04
C GLY A 124 -10.49 -1.02 1.81
N LYS A 125 -11.71 -1.33 1.37
CA LYS A 125 -12.96 -0.98 2.06
C LYS A 125 -13.42 -2.02 3.07
N GLU A 126 -12.93 -3.25 2.95
CA GLU A 126 -13.25 -4.30 3.92
C GLU A 126 -12.75 -3.92 5.32
N ASN A 127 -13.55 -4.24 6.34
CA ASN A 127 -13.17 -3.98 7.73
C ASN A 127 -11.85 -4.74 8.03
N PRO A 128 -10.79 -4.05 8.48
CA PRO A 128 -9.50 -4.66 8.72
C PRO A 128 -9.44 -5.64 9.90
N ASN A 129 -10.58 -6.06 10.44
CA ASN A 129 -10.67 -7.16 11.39
C ASN A 129 -11.00 -8.51 10.74
N ASN A 130 -11.52 -8.54 9.50
CA ASN A 130 -12.04 -9.77 8.88
C ASN A 130 -11.02 -10.51 8.00
N HIS A 131 -10.11 -9.79 7.33
CA HIS A 131 -9.17 -10.40 6.36
C HIS A 131 -7.84 -10.86 6.98
N PHE A 132 -7.61 -10.51 8.24
CA PHE A 132 -6.26 -10.47 8.80
C PHE A 132 -5.79 -11.75 9.49
N TYR A 133 -6.65 -12.75 9.67
CA TYR A 133 -6.23 -14.03 10.23
C TYR A 133 -5.21 -14.78 9.35
N GLY A 134 -5.27 -14.62 8.02
CA GLY A 134 -4.29 -15.21 7.09
C GLY A 134 -2.96 -14.48 7.05
N LEU A 135 -2.98 -13.13 6.96
CA LEU A 135 -1.78 -12.28 6.94
C LEU A 135 -1.05 -12.24 8.28
N LYS A 136 -1.78 -12.28 9.40
CA LYS A 136 -1.19 -12.31 10.75
C LYS A 136 -0.28 -13.53 10.92
N TYR A 137 -0.63 -14.68 10.37
CA TYR A 137 0.24 -15.86 10.43
C TYR A 137 1.50 -15.74 9.56
N TYR A 138 1.39 -15.12 8.38
CA TYR A 138 2.51 -15.02 7.43
C TYR A 138 3.50 -13.90 7.79
N LEU A 139 3.00 -12.71 8.15
CA LEU A 139 3.83 -11.58 8.57
C LEU A 139 4.54 -11.84 9.89
N ILE A 140 3.85 -12.43 10.89
CA ILE A 140 4.49 -12.85 12.14
C ILE A 140 5.60 -13.88 11.84
N ARG A 141 5.36 -14.84 10.93
CA ARG A 141 6.36 -15.84 10.55
C ARG A 141 7.60 -15.19 9.90
N ASN A 142 7.41 -14.27 8.96
CA ASN A 142 8.53 -13.62 8.27
C ASN A 142 9.27 -12.60 9.16
N LEU A 143 8.56 -11.86 10.02
CA LEU A 143 9.17 -10.95 11.01
C LEU A 143 9.95 -11.73 12.08
N LEU A 144 9.45 -12.89 12.53
CA LEU A 144 10.19 -13.76 13.46
C LEU A 144 11.44 -14.38 12.81
N ILE A 145 11.37 -14.76 11.53
CA ILE A 145 12.52 -15.27 10.78
C ILE A 145 13.59 -14.17 10.62
N LYS A 146 13.22 -12.94 10.25
CA LYS A 146 14.15 -11.81 10.17
C LYS A 146 14.78 -11.46 11.52
N ARG A 147 13.97 -11.44 12.60
CA ARG A 147 14.47 -11.18 13.96
C ARG A 147 15.46 -12.25 14.42
N HIS A 148 15.19 -13.53 14.16
CA HIS A 148 16.10 -14.64 14.52
C HIS A 148 17.44 -14.59 13.80
N ASN A 149 17.48 -14.07 12.57
CA ASN A 149 18.71 -13.92 11.80
C ASN A 149 19.54 -12.70 12.22
N TYR A 150 18.91 -11.66 12.78
CA TYR A 150 19.60 -10.46 13.26
C TYR A 150 20.34 -10.68 14.59
N TYR A 151 19.88 -11.60 15.45
CA TYR A 151 20.55 -11.95 16.72
C TYR A 151 21.55 -13.12 16.61
N LYS A 152 21.86 -13.57 15.39
CA LYS A 152 22.78 -14.69 15.11
C LYS A 152 24.09 -14.28 14.40
N ASN A 153 24.28 -12.99 14.14
CA ASN A 153 25.55 -12.39 13.72
C ASN A 153 26.07 -11.48 14.83
#